data_AF-A0A2S4K7G0-F1
#
_entry.id   AF-A0A2S4K7G0-F1
#
_cell.length_a   1.000
_cell.length_b   1.000
_cell.length_c   1.000
_cell.angle_alpha   90.00
_cell.angle_beta   90.00
_cell.angle_gamma   90.00
#
_symmetry.space_group_name_H-M   'P 1'
#
loop_
_entity.id
_entity.type
_entity.pdbx_description
1 polymer ?
#
loop_
_entity_poly.entity_id
_entity_poly.type
_entity_poly.pdbx_seq_one_letter_code
_entity_poly.pdbx_strand_id
1 'polypeptide(L)'
;MPSRVDGSPIVIAVEPRRENSALREFAKDQPCMLQVPGHCNHNKATTVGCHSNWAEHGKGKGRKADDHYMVWGCSGCHSWLDQHGATQEEKRSAFNAALVRQVAEYKKSLRCKSLPARFSTAIKWALLQLNIDKRLDELEEMAVEAGLLAPMHLPESFRSPFPVHKTST
;
A
#
# COMPACT_ATOMS: atom_id res chain seq x y z
N MET A 1 11.03 4.60 56.92
CA MET A 1 9.77 4.25 56.24
C MET A 1 10.03 4.28 54.74
N PRO A 2 10.19 3.14 54.04
CA PRO A 2 10.30 3.17 52.58
C PRO A 2 8.92 3.51 51.98
N SER A 3 8.87 4.51 51.10
CA SER A 3 7.66 4.92 50.40
C SER A 3 7.18 3.81 49.46
N ARG A 4 5.87 3.51 49.51
CA ARG A 4 5.22 2.62 48.54
C ARG A 4 5.26 3.30 47.17
N VAL A 5 5.91 2.66 46.20
CA VAL A 5 5.73 3.01 44.79
C VAL A 5 4.31 2.60 44.39
N ASP A 6 3.57 3.54 43.80
CA ASP A 6 2.21 3.32 43.31
C ASP A 6 2.26 2.32 42.15
N GLY A 7 1.65 1.16 42.36
CA GLY A 7 1.64 0.01 41.44
C GLY A 7 0.53 0.07 40.40
N SER A 8 0.05 1.27 40.04
CA SER A 8 -0.98 1.41 39.03
C SER A 8 -0.52 0.84 37.69
N PRO A 9 -1.26 -0.11 37.09
CA PRO A 9 -0.86 -0.75 35.84
C PRO A 9 -0.82 0.30 34.72
N ILE A 10 0.30 0.36 34.00
CA ILE A 10 0.42 1.16 32.78
C ILE A 10 -0.50 0.53 31.73
N VAL A 11 -1.67 1.14 31.51
CA VAL A 11 -2.56 0.76 30.42
C VAL A 11 -2.03 1.42 29.14
N ILE A 12 -1.29 0.66 28.33
CA ILE A 12 -0.87 1.14 27.00
C ILE A 12 -2.13 1.11 26.11
N ALA A 13 -2.63 2.28 25.74
CA ALA A 13 -3.71 2.38 24.77
C ALA A 13 -3.23 1.80 23.43
N VAL A 14 -3.89 0.74 22.96
CA VAL A 14 -3.62 0.16 21.65
C VAL A 14 -4.47 0.91 20.64
N GLU A 15 -3.82 1.67 19.76
CA GLU A 15 -4.51 2.38 18.69
C GLU A 15 -5.35 1.42 17.81
N PRO A 16 -6.59 1.80 17.47
CA PRO A 16 -7.48 0.95 16.69
C PRO A 16 -6.90 0.69 15.29
N ARG A 17 -7.27 -0.44 14.72
CA ARG A 17 -6.84 -0.81 13.37
C ARG A 17 -7.49 0.08 12.33
N ARG A 18 -6.67 0.66 11.44
CA ARG A 18 -7.15 1.40 10.27
C ARG A 18 -7.61 0.41 9.21
N GLU A 19 -8.93 0.26 9.09
CA GLU A 19 -9.54 -0.72 8.22
C GLU A 19 -10.52 -0.10 7.20
N ASN A 20 -10.61 -0.73 6.03
CA ASN A 20 -11.47 -0.32 4.93
C ASN A 20 -11.97 -1.55 4.17
N SER A 21 -13.23 -1.91 4.36
CA SER A 21 -13.84 -3.10 3.75
C SER A 21 -13.92 -3.02 2.22
N ALA A 22 -14.22 -1.84 1.67
CA ALA A 22 -14.26 -1.62 0.23
C ALA A 22 -12.87 -1.79 -0.41
N LEU A 23 -11.80 -1.41 0.29
CA LEU A 23 -10.43 -1.66 -0.16
C LEU A 23 -10.14 -3.17 -0.22
N ARG A 24 -10.51 -3.92 0.83
CA ARG A 24 -10.35 -5.38 0.89
C ARG A 24 -11.14 -6.08 -0.22
N GLU A 25 -12.37 -5.65 -0.46
CA GLU A 25 -13.21 -6.15 -1.56
C GLU A 25 -12.59 -5.85 -2.93
N PHE A 26 -11.97 -4.67 -3.09
CA PHE A 26 -11.36 -4.26 -4.34
C PHE A 26 -10.22 -5.15 -4.81
N ALA A 27 -9.58 -5.91 -3.90
CA ALA A 27 -8.53 -6.86 -4.23
C ALA A 27 -9.02 -8.08 -5.03
N LYS A 28 -10.32 -8.39 -4.96
CA LYS A 28 -10.88 -9.54 -5.68
C LYS A 28 -10.75 -9.34 -7.19
N ASP A 29 -10.38 -10.41 -7.90
CA ASP A 29 -10.23 -10.44 -9.36
C ASP A 29 -9.15 -9.49 -9.91
N GLN A 30 -8.27 -8.98 -9.04
CA GLN A 30 -7.14 -8.13 -9.42
C GLN A 30 -5.90 -8.95 -9.80
N PRO A 31 -4.95 -8.38 -10.57
CA PRO A 31 -3.64 -8.98 -10.76
C PRO A 31 -2.84 -9.09 -9.45
N CYS A 32 -2.00 -10.13 -9.36
CA CYS A 32 -1.08 -10.32 -8.24
C CYS A 32 0.06 -9.29 -8.30
N MET A 33 0.23 -8.52 -7.23
CA MET A 33 1.32 -7.54 -7.05
C MET A 33 2.57 -8.17 -6.43
N LEU A 34 2.43 -9.28 -5.71
CA LEU A 34 3.54 -10.01 -5.10
C LEU A 34 4.49 -10.63 -6.12
N GLN A 35 3.96 -11.29 -7.16
CA GLN A 35 4.72 -11.83 -8.30
C GLN A 35 5.95 -12.67 -7.90
N VAL A 36 5.87 -13.40 -6.78
CA VAL A 36 6.96 -14.21 -6.25
C VAL A 36 7.30 -15.34 -7.25
N PRO A 37 8.54 -15.41 -7.78
CA PRO A 37 8.93 -16.45 -8.73
C PRO A 37 8.71 -17.86 -8.17
N GLY A 38 8.20 -18.77 -8.99
CA GLY A 38 7.89 -20.16 -8.58
C GLY A 38 6.64 -20.34 -7.70
N HIS A 39 6.10 -19.25 -7.12
CA HIS A 39 4.90 -19.31 -6.26
C HIS A 39 3.69 -18.56 -6.85
N CYS A 40 3.92 -17.56 -7.70
CA CYS A 40 2.85 -16.82 -8.34
C CYS A 40 2.12 -17.68 -9.36
N ASN A 41 0.82 -17.91 -9.15
CA ASN A 41 -0.02 -18.67 -10.08
C ASN A 41 -0.73 -17.77 -11.11
N HIS A 42 -0.59 -16.44 -11.00
CA HIS A 42 -1.22 -15.42 -11.86
C HIS A 42 -2.75 -15.51 -12.00
N ASN A 43 -3.41 -16.29 -11.16
CA ASN A 43 -4.84 -16.51 -11.21
C ASN A 43 -5.58 -15.44 -10.39
N LYS A 44 -6.16 -14.47 -11.10
CA LYS A 44 -6.91 -13.33 -10.53
C LYS A 44 -8.09 -13.77 -9.65
N ALA A 45 -8.73 -14.90 -9.97
CA ALA A 45 -9.85 -15.42 -9.19
C ALA A 45 -9.46 -15.84 -7.76
N THR A 46 -8.16 -16.02 -7.51
CA THR A 46 -7.60 -16.35 -6.18
C THR A 46 -7.04 -15.13 -5.45
N THR A 47 -7.07 -13.94 -6.06
CA THR A 47 -6.45 -12.75 -5.51
C THR A 47 -7.24 -12.21 -4.32
N VAL A 48 -6.51 -11.94 -3.24
CA VAL A 48 -7.01 -11.32 -2.01
C VAL A 48 -6.08 -10.21 -1.54
N GLY A 49 -6.55 -9.36 -0.62
CA GLY A 49 -5.71 -8.40 0.09
C GLY A 49 -4.81 -9.12 1.08
N CYS A 50 -3.52 -9.21 0.77
CA CYS A 50 -2.48 -9.80 1.62
C CYS A 50 -1.88 -8.71 2.50
N HIS A 51 -2.10 -8.78 3.80
CA HIS A 51 -1.57 -7.81 4.77
C HIS A 51 -0.08 -7.99 5.01
N SER A 52 0.60 -6.89 5.32
CA SER A 52 1.96 -6.91 5.84
C SER A 52 2.10 -7.78 7.10
N ASN A 53 3.26 -8.41 7.27
CA ASN A 53 3.64 -9.19 8.44
C ASN A 53 4.52 -8.44 9.46
N TRP A 54 4.80 -7.14 9.26
CA TRP A 54 5.67 -6.34 10.14
C TRP A 54 4.91 -5.44 11.12
N ALA A 55 5.43 -5.35 12.35
CA ALA A 55 4.82 -4.61 13.46
C ALA A 55 4.70 -3.10 13.19
N GLU A 56 5.66 -2.51 12.48
CA GLU A 56 5.65 -1.10 12.04
C GLU A 56 4.42 -0.74 11.18
N HIS A 57 3.80 -1.73 10.53
CA HIS A 57 2.57 -1.56 9.75
C HIS A 57 1.29 -1.83 10.58
N GLY A 58 1.42 -1.90 11.91
CA GLY A 58 0.33 -2.20 12.85
C GLY A 58 0.08 -3.69 13.11
N LYS A 59 0.93 -4.59 12.60
CA LYS A 59 0.79 -6.04 12.90
C LYS A 59 0.96 -6.28 14.41
N GLY A 60 0.06 -7.05 15.01
CA GLY A 60 0.12 -7.44 16.42
C GLY A 60 -0.35 -8.88 16.66
N LYS A 61 -0.32 -9.34 17.92
CA LYS A 61 -0.87 -10.65 18.29
C LYS A 61 -2.38 -10.66 18.06
N GLY A 62 -2.86 -11.53 17.16
CA GLY A 62 -4.27 -11.58 16.76
C GLY A 62 -4.75 -10.40 15.90
N ARG A 63 -3.89 -9.42 15.58
CA ARG A 63 -4.19 -8.23 14.77
C ARG A 63 -3.46 -8.31 13.44
N LYS A 64 -4.16 -8.10 12.34
CA LYS A 64 -3.56 -7.89 11.00
C LYS A 64 -2.98 -6.48 10.90
N ALA A 65 -2.01 -6.25 10.02
CA ALA A 65 -1.57 -4.89 9.69
C ALA A 65 -2.75 -4.02 9.21
N ASP A 66 -2.57 -2.70 9.22
CA ASP A 66 -3.58 -1.76 8.71
C ASP A 66 -3.87 -2.01 7.22
N ASP A 67 -5.10 -1.75 6.77
CA ASP A 67 -5.56 -2.14 5.44
C ASP A 67 -4.84 -1.39 4.30
N HIS A 68 -4.24 -0.22 4.54
CA HIS A 68 -3.39 0.45 3.53
C HIS A 68 -2.00 -0.18 3.37
N TYR A 69 -1.59 -1.05 4.31
CA TYR A 69 -0.43 -1.95 4.19
C TYR A 69 -0.86 -3.36 3.77
N MET A 70 -1.69 -3.44 2.74
CA MET A 70 -1.99 -4.70 2.07
C MET A 70 -1.69 -4.57 0.57
N VAL A 71 -1.34 -5.68 -0.06
CA VAL A 71 -1.11 -5.79 -1.50
C VAL A 71 -1.98 -6.91 -2.07
N TRP A 72 -2.35 -6.79 -3.34
CA TRP A 72 -3.05 -7.88 -4.02
C TRP A 72 -2.12 -9.07 -4.22
N GLY A 73 -2.53 -10.24 -3.74
CA GLY A 73 -1.75 -11.48 -3.87
C GLY A 73 -2.64 -12.66 -4.24
N CYS A 74 -2.21 -13.43 -5.24
CA CYS A 74 -2.82 -14.71 -5.57
C CYS A 74 -2.58 -15.74 -4.44
N SER A 75 -3.34 -16.83 -4.41
CA SER A 75 -3.26 -17.82 -3.33
C SER A 75 -1.85 -18.41 -3.12
N GLY A 76 -1.09 -18.60 -4.19
CA GLY A 76 0.30 -19.11 -4.10
C GLY A 76 1.26 -18.11 -3.44
N CYS A 77 1.23 -16.84 -3.88
CA CYS A 77 2.04 -15.79 -3.24
C CYS A 77 1.58 -15.47 -1.82
N HIS A 78 0.28 -15.52 -1.54
CA HIS A 78 -0.27 -15.32 -0.22
C HIS A 78 0.25 -16.39 0.76
N SER A 79 0.17 -17.66 0.36
CA SER A 79 0.72 -18.77 1.15
C SER A 79 2.24 -18.63 1.35
N TRP A 80 2.95 -18.18 0.32
CA TRP A 80 4.39 -17.92 0.43
C TRP A 80 4.72 -16.84 1.46
N LEU A 81 4.02 -15.71 1.41
CA LEU A 81 4.24 -14.59 2.31
C LEU A 81 4.00 -15.01 3.78
N ASP A 82 2.92 -15.73 4.04
CA ASP A 82 2.50 -16.05 5.40
C ASP A 82 3.20 -17.28 6.00
N GLN A 83 3.43 -18.32 5.21
CA GLN A 83 3.75 -19.65 5.75
C GLN A 83 5.08 -20.22 5.28
N HIS A 84 5.63 -19.75 4.15
CA HIS A 84 6.86 -20.31 3.60
C HIS A 84 8.08 -20.01 4.49
N GLY A 85 9.09 -20.90 4.45
CA GLY A 85 10.34 -20.78 5.21
C GLY A 85 11.35 -19.77 4.65
N ALA A 86 10.94 -18.88 3.75
CA ALA A 86 11.80 -17.79 3.27
C ALA A 86 12.15 -16.84 4.42
N THR A 87 13.31 -16.23 4.35
CA THR A 87 13.78 -15.29 5.36
C THR A 87 12.82 -14.09 5.46
N GLN A 88 12.81 -13.45 6.62
CA GLN A 88 11.99 -12.26 6.83
C GLN A 88 12.40 -11.12 5.89
N GLU A 89 13.67 -11.05 5.52
CA GLU A 89 14.21 -10.07 4.58
C GLU A 89 13.71 -10.32 3.16
N GLU A 90 13.75 -11.55 2.66
CA GLU A 90 13.21 -11.90 1.34
C GLU A 90 11.71 -11.57 1.25
N LYS A 91 10.94 -11.92 2.29
CA LYS A 91 9.51 -11.60 2.37
C LYS A 91 9.28 -10.09 2.39
N ARG A 92 10.10 -9.34 3.11
CA ARG A 92 10.02 -7.88 3.19
C ARG A 92 10.33 -7.23 1.87
N SER A 93 11.39 -7.66 1.21
CA SER A 93 11.77 -7.19 -0.12
C SER A 93 10.65 -7.44 -1.14
N ALA A 94 10.10 -8.65 -1.18
CA ALA A 94 8.98 -8.99 -2.06
C ALA A 94 7.72 -8.16 -1.77
N PHE A 95 7.38 -7.96 -0.50
CA PHE A 95 6.23 -7.15 -0.10
C PHE A 95 6.43 -5.67 -0.45
N ASN A 96 7.61 -5.11 -0.20
CA ASN A 96 7.91 -3.71 -0.53
C ASN A 96 7.82 -3.47 -2.04
N ALA A 97 8.40 -4.37 -2.85
CA ALA A 97 8.26 -4.31 -4.30
C ALA A 97 6.78 -4.42 -4.75
N ALA A 98 5.99 -5.26 -4.08
CA ALA A 98 4.56 -5.36 -4.33
C ALA A 98 3.79 -4.09 -3.95
N LEU A 99 4.19 -3.42 -2.87
CA LEU A 99 3.57 -2.18 -2.41
C LEU A 99 3.81 -1.03 -3.40
N VAL A 100 5.01 -0.95 -3.99
CA VAL A 100 5.32 -0.02 -5.09
C VAL A 100 4.39 -0.25 -6.27
N ARG A 101 4.23 -1.51 -6.71
CA ARG A 101 3.29 -1.87 -7.79
C ARG A 101 1.85 -1.54 -7.43
N GLN A 102 1.46 -1.78 -6.18
CA GLN A 102 0.12 -1.52 -5.67
C GLN A 102 -0.22 -0.03 -5.70
N VAL A 103 0.70 0.86 -5.27
CA VAL A 103 0.54 2.31 -5.34
C VAL A 103 0.40 2.77 -6.79
N ALA A 104 1.25 2.25 -7.68
CA ALA A 104 1.15 2.57 -9.10
C ALA A 104 -0.21 2.18 -9.68
N GLU A 105 -0.71 0.99 -9.35
CA GLU A 105 -1.97 0.48 -9.87
C GLU A 105 -3.19 1.21 -9.28
N TYR A 106 -3.13 1.61 -8.01
CA TYR A 106 -4.11 2.50 -7.40
C TYR A 106 -4.20 3.84 -8.12
N LYS A 107 -3.06 4.48 -8.43
CA LYS A 107 -3.05 5.73 -9.21
C LYS A 107 -3.59 5.57 -10.62
N LYS A 108 -3.28 4.44 -11.30
CA LYS A 108 -3.85 4.13 -12.61
C LYS A 108 -5.36 3.93 -12.53
N SER A 109 -5.82 3.16 -11.54
CA SER A 109 -7.24 2.90 -11.29
C SER A 109 -8.04 4.20 -11.10
N LEU A 110 -7.49 5.19 -10.40
CA LEU A 110 -8.13 6.50 -10.21
C LEU A 110 -8.30 7.31 -11.50
N ARG A 111 -7.59 6.99 -12.58
CA ARG A 111 -7.77 7.60 -13.91
C ARG A 111 -8.89 6.91 -14.71
N CYS A 112 -9.34 5.74 -14.27
CA CYS A 112 -10.38 4.97 -14.94
C CYS A 112 -11.76 5.56 -14.62
N LYS A 113 -12.45 6.09 -15.64
CA LYS A 113 -13.79 6.70 -15.48
C LYS A 113 -14.87 5.71 -15.03
N SER A 114 -14.68 4.42 -15.32
CA SER A 114 -15.64 3.36 -14.95
C SER A 114 -15.39 2.78 -13.56
N LEU A 115 -14.39 3.27 -12.80
CA LEU A 115 -14.14 2.79 -11.44
C LEU A 115 -15.31 3.21 -10.52
N PRO A 116 -16.02 2.26 -9.86
CA PRO A 116 -17.09 2.58 -8.93
C PRO A 116 -16.64 3.51 -7.81
N ALA A 117 -17.50 4.45 -7.41
CA ALA A 117 -17.20 5.47 -6.41
C ALA A 117 -16.71 4.88 -5.07
N ARG A 118 -17.27 3.73 -4.64
CA ARG A 118 -16.82 3.04 -3.42
C ARG A 118 -15.34 2.65 -3.45
N PHE A 119 -14.85 2.21 -4.62
CA PHE A 119 -13.46 1.81 -4.78
C PHE A 119 -12.55 3.02 -4.98
N SER A 120 -12.97 4.04 -5.73
CA SER A 120 -12.16 5.25 -5.86
C SER A 120 -12.00 5.97 -4.51
N THR A 121 -13.04 6.01 -3.66
CA THR A 121 -12.94 6.52 -2.29
C THR A 121 -12.02 5.66 -1.41
N ALA A 122 -12.11 4.32 -1.51
CA ALA A 122 -11.24 3.42 -0.76
C ALA A 122 -9.76 3.56 -1.16
N ILE A 123 -9.47 3.69 -2.45
CA ILE A 123 -8.11 3.92 -2.94
C ILE A 123 -7.57 5.26 -2.46
N LYS A 124 -8.36 6.35 -2.57
CA LYS A 124 -7.97 7.67 -2.05
C LYS A 124 -7.66 7.62 -0.55
N TRP A 125 -8.48 6.89 0.21
CA TRP A 125 -8.24 6.65 1.63
C TRP A 125 -6.90 5.93 1.86
N ALA A 126 -6.61 4.86 1.12
CA ALA A 126 -5.37 4.11 1.27
C ALA A 126 -4.12 4.94 0.98
N LEU A 127 -4.14 5.72 -0.12
CA LEU A 127 -3.05 6.64 -0.48
C LEU A 127 -2.88 7.74 0.59
N LEU A 128 -3.98 8.28 1.12
CA LEU A 128 -3.92 9.26 2.22
C LEU A 128 -3.29 8.65 3.48
N GLN A 129 -3.61 7.40 3.85
CA GLN A 129 -2.98 6.75 5.00
C GLN A 129 -1.48 6.52 4.80
N LEU A 130 -1.06 6.07 3.60
CA LEU A 130 0.36 5.97 3.27
C LEU A 130 1.08 7.31 3.32
N ASN A 131 0.39 8.40 2.95
CA ASN A 131 0.92 9.76 3.06
C ASN A 131 1.05 10.21 4.51
N ILE A 132 0.04 9.93 5.36
CA ILE A 132 0.09 10.19 6.81
C ILE A 132 1.28 9.45 7.44
N ASP A 133 1.51 8.21 7.03
CA ASP A 133 2.64 7.39 7.47
C ASP A 133 3.97 7.78 6.79
N LYS A 134 3.98 8.83 5.95
CA LYS A 134 5.14 9.38 5.23
C LYS A 134 5.85 8.36 4.33
N ARG A 135 5.10 7.40 3.78
CA ARG A 135 5.60 6.38 2.83
C ARG A 135 5.21 6.65 1.39
N LEU A 136 4.19 7.50 1.15
CA LEU A 136 3.64 7.65 -0.19
C LEU A 136 4.67 8.18 -1.20
N ASP A 137 5.40 9.24 -0.87
CA ASP A 137 6.35 9.88 -1.78
C ASP A 137 7.47 8.91 -2.24
N GLU A 138 8.07 8.18 -1.29
CA GLU A 138 9.08 7.14 -1.57
C GLU A 138 8.52 6.05 -2.51
N LEU A 139 7.32 5.56 -2.24
CA LEU A 139 6.70 4.50 -3.05
C LEU A 139 6.37 4.99 -4.47
N GLU A 140 5.99 6.26 -4.61
CA GLU A 140 5.74 6.88 -5.91
C GLU A 140 7.02 7.09 -6.71
N GLU A 141 8.09 7.54 -6.07
CA GLU A 141 9.41 7.68 -6.68
C GLU A 141 9.93 6.34 -7.19
N MET A 142 9.91 5.30 -6.35
CA MET A 142 10.28 3.93 -6.74
C MET A 142 9.39 3.41 -7.88
N ALA A 143 8.11 3.77 -7.91
CA ALA A 143 7.20 3.38 -8.99
C ALA A 143 7.52 4.10 -10.30
N VAL A 144 7.99 5.35 -10.26
CA VAL A 144 8.47 6.09 -11.43
C VAL A 144 9.77 5.48 -11.94
N GLU A 145 10.74 5.21 -11.06
CA GLU A 145 12.01 4.56 -11.41
C GLU A 145 11.80 3.17 -12.03
N ALA A 146 10.84 2.41 -11.51
CA ALA A 146 10.44 1.12 -12.06
C ALA A 146 9.62 1.23 -13.38
N GLY A 147 9.36 2.44 -13.89
CA GLY A 147 8.57 2.68 -15.09
C GLY A 147 7.08 2.35 -14.95
N LEU A 148 6.59 2.20 -13.72
CA LEU A 148 5.20 1.85 -13.41
C LEU A 148 4.29 3.08 -13.36
N LEU A 149 4.84 4.26 -13.11
CA LEU A 149 4.17 5.55 -13.16
C LEU A 149 4.90 6.53 -14.06
N ALA A 150 4.15 7.40 -14.72
CA ALA A 150 4.73 8.55 -15.41
C ALA A 150 5.19 9.58 -14.36
N PRO A 151 6.39 10.18 -14.51
CA PRO A 151 6.81 11.27 -13.66
C PRO A 151 5.81 12.42 -13.76
N MET A 152 5.39 12.96 -12.63
CA MET A 152 4.52 14.15 -12.60
C MET A 152 5.27 15.43 -13.00
N HIS A 153 6.59 15.41 -13.01
CA HIS A 153 7.40 16.52 -13.51
C HIS A 153 7.50 16.42 -15.03
N LEU A 154 6.97 17.45 -15.70
CA LEU A 154 7.39 17.79 -17.05
C LEU A 154 8.93 17.93 -17.03
N PRO A 155 9.65 17.45 -18.06
CA PRO A 155 11.10 17.60 -18.09
C PRO A 155 11.45 19.09 -17.92
N GLU A 156 12.57 19.41 -17.29
CA GLU A 156 12.99 20.82 -17.09
C GLU A 156 13.04 21.61 -18.41
N SER A 157 13.17 20.91 -19.54
CA SER A 157 13.14 21.46 -20.89
C SER A 157 11.74 21.74 -21.46
N PHE A 158 10.65 21.39 -20.76
CA PHE A 158 9.30 21.59 -21.24
C PHE A 158 8.93 23.07 -21.21
N ARG A 159 8.82 23.67 -22.40
CA ARG A 159 8.18 24.98 -22.60
C ARG A 159 6.73 24.75 -23.02
N SER A 160 5.80 25.38 -22.30
CA SER A 160 4.39 25.39 -22.69
C SER A 160 4.25 25.94 -24.12
N PRO A 161 3.57 25.23 -25.04
CA PRO A 161 3.27 25.74 -26.38
C PRO A 161 2.22 26.86 -26.37
N PHE A 162 1.54 27.06 -25.22
CA PHE A 162 0.56 28.13 -25.06
C PHE A 162 1.26 29.44 -24.67
N PRO A 163 0.99 30.56 -25.37
CA PRO A 163 1.54 31.85 -25.03
C PRO A 163 1.08 32.28 -23.63
N VAL A 164 2.01 32.79 -22.83
CA VAL A 164 1.69 33.41 -21.53
C VAL A 164 0.91 34.69 -21.81
N HIS A 165 -0.41 34.67 -21.60
CA HIS A 165 -1.21 35.89 -21.64
C HIS A 165 -0.81 36.75 -20.44
N LYS A 166 -0.08 37.83 -20.71
CA LYS A 166 0.15 38.90 -19.73
C LYS A 166 -1.19 39.57 -19.48
N THR A 167 -1.72 39.46 -18.27
CA THR A 167 -2.82 40.31 -17.82
C THR A 167 -2.28 41.72 -17.73
N SER A 168 -2.70 42.60 -18.65
CA SER A 168 -2.47 44.04 -18.53
C SER A 168 -3.27 44.55 -17.34
N THR A 169 -2.58 45.16 -16.38
CA THR A 169 -3.15 45.94 -15.28
C THR A 169 -3.72 47.26 -15.81
#